data_AF-A0A9R1EPL5-F1
#
_entry.id   AF-A0A9R1EPL5-F1
#
_cell.length_a   1.000
_cell.length_b   1.000
_cell.length_c   1.000
_cell.angle_alpha   90.00
_cell.angle_beta   90.00
_cell.angle_gamma   90.00
#
_symmetry.space_group_name_H-M   'P 1'
#
loop_
_entity.id
_entity.type
_entity.pdbx_description
1 polymer ?
#
loop_
_entity_poly.entity_id
_entity_poly.type
_entity_poly.pdbx_seq_one_letter_code
_entity_poly.pdbx_strand_id
1 'polypeptide(L)'
;MEKSRVLVVGGTGYIGRRIVKACLVQRHETYVLMSPEIGLDVEKLQLLLSFKAQGARLVEASVDDHRGLVAAVKQVDVVVSAMSGVHFRAHKLLLQLKLVEAIKEAGNVKVV
;
A
#
# COMPACT_ATOMS: atom_id res chain seq x y z
N MET A 1 0.52 21.17 -7.71
CA MET A 1 -0.27 19.98 -7.31
C MET A 1 -0.38 19.96 -5.79
N GLU A 2 -1.57 19.74 -5.27
CA GLU A 2 -1.80 19.60 -3.82
C GLU A 2 -1.12 18.33 -3.31
N LYS A 3 -0.56 18.37 -2.09
CA LYS A 3 0.04 17.19 -1.48
C LYS A 3 -1.05 16.24 -1.02
N SER A 4 -1.23 15.13 -1.72
CA SER A 4 -2.11 14.03 -1.29
C SER A 4 -1.46 13.13 -0.24
N ARG A 5 -2.29 12.52 0.60
CA ARG A 5 -1.94 11.33 1.39
C ARG A 5 -2.13 10.10 0.52
N VAL A 6 -1.09 9.31 0.32
CA VAL A 6 -1.07 8.20 -0.65
C VAL A 6 -0.81 6.88 0.06
N LEU A 7 -1.69 5.90 -0.10
CA LEU A 7 -1.44 4.50 0.29
C LEU A 7 -0.92 3.71 -0.90
N VAL A 8 0.26 3.10 -0.76
CA VAL A 8 0.82 2.17 -1.76
C VAL A 8 0.66 0.73 -1.28
N VAL A 9 -0.16 -0.05 -1.99
CA VAL A 9 -0.35 -1.49 -1.76
C VAL A 9 0.62 -2.27 -2.64
N GLY A 10 1.36 -3.22 -2.05
CA GLY A 10 2.43 -3.95 -2.76
C GLY A 10 3.71 -3.13 -2.92
N GLY A 11 3.98 -2.20 -2.00
CA GLY A 11 5.11 -1.27 -2.06
C GLY A 11 6.52 -1.92 -2.06
N THR A 12 6.64 -3.19 -1.70
CA THR A 12 7.92 -3.93 -1.75
C THR A 12 8.16 -4.65 -3.07
N GLY A 13 7.17 -4.70 -3.96
CA GLY A 13 7.30 -5.30 -5.29
C GLY A 13 8.20 -4.51 -6.24
N TYR A 14 8.51 -5.09 -7.40
CA TYR A 14 9.41 -4.48 -8.39
C TYR A 14 8.98 -3.06 -8.81
N ILE A 15 7.69 -2.87 -9.11
CA ILE A 15 7.13 -1.55 -9.45
C ILE A 15 6.81 -0.75 -8.18
N GLY A 16 6.20 -1.38 -7.18
CA GLY A 16 5.81 -0.75 -5.92
C GLY A 16 6.94 0.05 -5.27
N ARG A 17 8.16 -0.51 -5.21
CA ARG A 17 9.32 0.17 -4.58
C ARG A 17 9.71 1.48 -5.27
N ARG A 18 9.46 1.58 -6.57
CA ARG A 18 9.75 2.79 -7.36
C ARG A 18 8.65 3.83 -7.16
N ILE A 19 7.40 3.38 -7.07
CA ILE A 19 6.25 4.24 -6.74
C ILE A 19 6.44 4.87 -5.36
N VAL A 20 6.77 4.08 -4.33
CA VAL A 20 6.99 4.62 -2.97
C VAL A 20 8.08 5.70 -2.99
N LYS A 21 9.23 5.44 -3.63
CA LYS A 21 10.31 6.43 -3.76
C LYS A 21 9.85 7.70 -4.47
N ALA A 22 9.09 7.58 -5.56
CA ALA A 22 8.57 8.73 -6.29
C ALA A 22 7.62 9.57 -5.43
N CYS A 23 6.70 8.94 -4.68
CA CYS A 23 5.79 9.62 -3.77
C CYS A 23 6.55 10.41 -2.69
N LEU A 24 7.59 9.81 -2.10
CA LEU A 24 8.44 10.45 -1.09
C LEU A 24 9.21 11.64 -1.68
N VAL A 25 9.82 11.49 -2.87
CA VAL A 25 10.54 12.58 -3.56
C VAL A 25 9.60 13.76 -3.87
N GLN A 26 8.36 13.46 -4.28
CA GLN A 26 7.33 14.48 -4.54
C GLN A 26 6.70 15.05 -3.25
N ARG A 27 7.15 14.60 -2.07
CA ARG A 27 6.70 15.05 -0.74
C ARG A 27 5.21 14.81 -0.49
N HIS A 28 4.67 13.72 -1.03
CA HIS A 28 3.37 13.18 -0.60
C HIS A 28 3.50 12.51 0.77
N GLU A 29 2.49 12.65 1.62
CA GLU A 29 2.44 11.85 2.84
C GLU A 29 2.20 10.39 2.42
N THR A 30 3.25 9.57 2.55
CA THR A 30 3.31 8.27 1.88
C THR A 30 3.12 7.16 2.91
N TYR A 31 2.02 6.44 2.78
CA TYR A 31 1.67 5.25 3.53
C TYR A 31 2.02 4.01 2.70
N VAL A 32 2.62 3.00 3.32
CA VAL A 32 2.98 1.74 2.67
C VAL A 32 2.30 0.60 3.42
N LEU A 33 1.49 -0.19 2.72
CA LEU A 33 0.84 -1.36 3.30
C LEU A 33 1.88 -2.44 3.60
N MET A 34 1.93 -2.88 4.85
CA MET A 34 2.78 -3.93 5.37
C MET A 34 1.90 -5.11 5.78
N SER A 35 2.03 -6.25 5.07
CA SER A 35 1.32 -7.47 5.49
C SER A 35 1.95 -8.04 6.77
N PRO A 36 1.18 -8.54 7.74
CA PRO A 36 1.73 -9.14 8.97
C PRO A 36 2.75 -10.26 8.73
N GLU A 37 2.57 -11.02 7.64
CA GLU A 37 3.46 -12.13 7.28
C GLU A 37 4.80 -11.70 6.63
N ILE A 38 5.02 -10.40 6.42
CA ILE A 38 6.23 -9.90 5.74
C ILE A 38 7.51 -10.14 6.54
N GLY A 39 7.41 -10.38 7.85
CA GLY A 39 8.55 -10.66 8.73
C GLY A 39 9.32 -11.93 8.34
N LEU A 40 8.75 -12.79 7.50
CA LEU A 40 9.40 -13.98 6.95
C LEU A 40 10.37 -13.67 5.80
N ASP A 41 10.33 -12.45 5.25
CA ASP A 41 11.16 -12.01 4.13
C ASP A 41 12.04 -10.83 4.57
N VAL A 42 13.28 -11.14 4.96
CA VAL A 42 14.24 -10.18 5.51
C VAL A 42 14.52 -9.03 4.53
N GLU A 43 14.62 -9.31 3.23
CA GLU A 43 14.87 -8.29 2.21
C GLU A 43 13.70 -7.30 2.11
N LYS A 44 12.47 -7.82 2.08
CA LYS A 44 11.27 -6.95 2.07
C LYS A 44 11.15 -6.14 3.34
N LEU A 45 11.47 -6.71 4.50
CA LEU A 45 11.44 -6.00 5.77
C LEU A 45 12.48 -4.87 5.82
N GLN A 46 13.72 -5.15 5.42
CA GLN A 46 14.78 -4.12 5.32
C GLN A 46 14.36 -2.98 4.38
N LEU A 47 13.73 -3.30 3.24
CA LEU A 47 13.21 -2.29 2.33
C LEU A 47 12.12 -1.43 2.97
N LEU A 48 11.16 -2.02 3.69
CA LEU A 48 10.13 -1.26 4.42
C LEU A 48 10.72 -0.34 5.48
N LEU A 49 11.71 -0.83 6.26
CA LEU A 49 12.42 -0.02 7.24
C LEU A 49 13.17 1.14 6.57
N SER A 50 13.75 0.92 5.38
CA SER A 50 14.39 1.98 4.61
C SER A 50 13.38 3.05 4.15
N PHE A 51 12.15 2.68 3.81
CA PHE A 51 11.09 3.66 3.50
C PHE A 51 10.66 4.43 4.73
N LYS A 52 10.52 3.75 5.87
CA LYS A 52 10.22 4.39 7.15
C LYS A 52 11.28 5.42 7.53
N ALA A 53 12.55 5.09 7.36
CA ALA A 53 13.67 6.02 7.57
C ALA A 53 13.64 7.24 6.63
N GLN A 54 13.05 7.10 5.44
CA GLN A 54 12.84 8.20 4.48
C GLN A 54 11.53 8.98 4.73
N GLY A 55 10.79 8.68 5.80
CA GLY A 55 9.56 9.38 6.19
C GLY A 55 8.25 8.72 5.75
N ALA A 56 8.29 7.50 5.21
CA ALA A 56 7.06 6.75 4.95
C ALA A 56 6.41 6.26 6.25
N ARG A 57 5.08 6.17 6.25
CA ARG A 57 4.29 5.58 7.33
C ARG A 57 3.95 4.14 6.97
N LEU A 58 4.42 3.19 7.78
CA LEU A 58 4.05 1.78 7.59
C LEU A 58 2.68 1.54 8.20
N VAL A 59 1.77 0.93 7.45
CA VAL A 59 0.44 0.54 7.92
C VAL A 59 0.35 -0.97 7.88
N GLU A 60 0.26 -1.58 9.04
CA GLU A 60 0.05 -3.02 9.14
C GLU A 60 -1.41 -3.36 8.86
N ALA A 61 -1.65 -4.12 7.79
CA ALA A 61 -2.95 -4.67 7.44
C ALA A 61 -2.80 -5.74 6.35
N SER A 62 -3.72 -6.70 6.33
CA SER A 62 -3.81 -7.71 5.27
C SER A 62 -4.90 -7.35 4.28
N VAL A 63 -4.72 -7.71 3.01
CA VAL A 63 -5.80 -7.62 2.00
C VAL A 63 -6.93 -8.62 2.26
N ASP A 64 -6.69 -9.62 3.12
CA ASP A 64 -7.70 -10.56 3.58
C ASP A 64 -8.43 -10.11 4.86
N ASP A 65 -7.93 -9.06 5.53
CA ASP A 65 -8.60 -8.41 6.65
C ASP A 65 -9.30 -7.13 6.17
N HIS A 66 -10.59 -7.26 5.84
CA HIS A 66 -11.39 -6.14 5.33
C HIS A 66 -11.43 -4.95 6.29
N ARG A 67 -11.53 -5.17 7.61
CA ARG A 67 -11.63 -4.09 8.59
C ARG A 67 -10.32 -3.32 8.70
N GLY A 68 -9.20 -4.04 8.79
CA GLY A 68 -7.86 -3.44 8.76
C GLY A 68 -7.62 -2.66 7.47
N LEU A 69 -8.06 -3.21 6.32
CA LEU A 69 -7.92 -2.54 5.02
C LEU A 69 -8.75 -1.26 4.93
N VAL A 70 -10.01 -1.26 5.38
CA VAL A 70 -10.85 -0.06 5.48
C VAL A 70 -10.20 0.99 6.40
N ALA A 71 -9.68 0.57 7.55
CA ALA A 71 -8.98 1.47 8.48
C ALA A 71 -7.71 2.07 7.87
N ALA A 72 -6.98 1.32 7.04
CA ALA A 72 -5.84 1.82 6.29
C ALA A 72 -6.28 2.85 5.23
N VAL A 73 -7.33 2.56 4.46
CA VAL A 73 -7.82 3.47 3.40
C VAL A 73 -8.35 4.78 3.99
N LYS A 74 -9.02 4.76 5.14
CA LYS A 74 -9.53 5.97 5.83
C LYS A 74 -8.44 7.01 6.18
N GLN A 75 -7.17 6.61 6.17
CA GLN A 75 -6.05 7.51 6.49
C GLN A 75 -5.55 8.32 5.28
N VAL A 76 -5.98 7.99 4.06
CA VAL A 76 -5.37 8.52 2.82
C VAL A 76 -6.39 9.12 1.85
N ASP A 77 -5.93 9.88 0.87
CA ASP A 77 -6.78 10.47 -0.18
C ASP A 77 -6.70 9.70 -1.49
N VAL A 78 -5.58 8.98 -1.71
CA VAL A 78 -5.27 8.27 -2.94
C VAL A 78 -4.75 6.88 -2.58
N VAL A 79 -5.18 5.87 -3.33
CA VAL A 79 -4.68 4.50 -3.22
C VAL A 79 -4.00 4.10 -4.53
N VAL A 80 -2.79 3.57 -4.45
CA VAL A 80 -2.03 3.02 -5.59
C VAL A 80 -1.79 1.54 -5.36
N SER A 81 -2.41 0.69 -6.18
CA SER A 81 -2.17 -0.75 -6.16
C SER A 81 -1.02 -1.11 -7.11
N ALA A 82 0.06 -1.65 -6.56
CA ALA A 82 1.20 -2.20 -7.31
C ALA A 82 1.33 -3.72 -7.09
N MET A 83 0.22 -4.39 -6.80
CA MET A 83 0.20 -5.84 -6.56
C MET A 83 0.57 -6.61 -7.84
N SER A 84 1.58 -7.47 -7.75
CA SER A 84 2.01 -8.32 -8.87
C SER A 84 1.03 -9.47 -9.08
N GLY A 85 0.64 -9.71 -10.33
CA GLY A 85 -0.23 -10.83 -10.72
C GLY A 85 0.46 -12.20 -10.84
N VAL A 86 1.79 -12.27 -10.68
CA VAL A 86 2.59 -13.45 -11.12
C VAL A 86 3.23 -14.24 -9.96
N HIS A 87 2.98 -13.89 -8.69
CA HIS A 87 3.50 -14.71 -7.60
C HIS A 87 2.68 -16.00 -7.45
N PHE A 88 3.35 -17.12 -7.75
CA PHE A 88 2.96 -18.51 -7.61
C PHE A 88 1.78 -18.75 -6.64
N ARG A 89 0.69 -19.32 -7.20
CA ARG A 89 -0.46 -19.95 -6.50
C ARG A 89 -1.58 -19.08 -5.92
N ALA A 90 -1.87 -17.89 -6.44
CA ALA A 90 -3.23 -17.33 -6.40
C ALA A 90 -3.32 -16.04 -7.22
N HIS A 91 -4.48 -15.83 -7.84
CA HIS A 91 -4.86 -14.63 -8.59
C HIS A 91 -4.86 -13.37 -7.71
N LYS A 92 -3.69 -12.77 -7.43
CA LYS A 92 -3.59 -11.49 -6.70
C LYS A 92 -4.29 -10.33 -7.41
N LEU A 93 -4.64 -10.49 -8.69
CA LEU A 93 -5.55 -9.57 -9.38
C LEU A 93 -6.95 -9.55 -8.75
N LEU A 94 -7.52 -10.70 -8.37
CA LEU A 94 -8.84 -10.74 -7.75
C LEU A 94 -8.83 -10.17 -6.33
N LEU A 95 -7.68 -10.20 -5.63
CA LEU A 95 -7.53 -9.50 -4.35
C LEU A 95 -7.69 -7.98 -4.46
N GLN A 96 -7.54 -7.41 -5.67
CA GLN A 96 -7.86 -6.00 -5.88
C GLN A 96 -9.35 -5.70 -5.69
N LEU A 97 -10.24 -6.70 -5.86
CA LEU A 97 -11.68 -6.51 -5.60
C LEU A 97 -11.94 -6.22 -4.12
N LYS A 98 -11.25 -6.91 -3.20
CA LYS A 98 -11.32 -6.62 -1.76
C LYS A 98 -10.84 -5.20 -1.44
N LEU A 99 -9.77 -4.76 -2.12
CA LEU A 99 -9.30 -3.37 -2.01
C LEU A 99 -10.33 -2.36 -2.53
N VAL A 100 -11.00 -2.66 -3.64
CA VAL A 100 -12.08 -1.82 -4.19
C VAL A 100 -13.27 -1.74 -3.22
N GLU A 101 -13.66 -2.87 -2.62
CA GLU A 101 -14.71 -2.90 -1.60
C GLU A 101 -14.34 -2.05 -0.38
N ALA A 102 -13.10 -2.15 0.11
CA ALA A 102 -12.61 -1.34 1.21
C ALA A 102 -12.57 0.17 0.85
N ILE A 103 -12.17 0.51 -0.38
CA ILE A 103 -12.21 1.90 -0.88
C ILE A 103 -13.64 2.43 -0.91
N LYS A 104 -14.58 1.63 -1.41
CA LYS A 104 -16.00 1.99 -1.47
C LYS A 104 -16.59 2.23 -0.07
N GLU A 105 -16.26 1.38 0.89
CA GLU A 105 -16.73 1.52 2.27
C GLU A 105 -16.09 2.70 3.00
N ALA A 106 -14.80 2.95 2.76
CA ALA A 106 -14.06 4.04 3.40
C ALA A 106 -14.57 5.42 2.94
N GLY A 107 -14.93 5.55 1.66
CA GLY A 107 -15.65 6.72 1.12
C GLY A 107 -14.84 8.02 1.02
N ASN A 108 -13.54 7.97 1.33
CA ASN A 108 -12.64 9.14 1.40
C ASN A 108 -11.60 9.21 0.27
N VAL A 109 -11.56 8.22 -0.63
CA VAL A 109 -10.63 8.23 -1.77
C VAL A 109 -11.14 9.16 -2.86
N LYS A 110 -10.28 10.05 -3.35
CA LYS A 110 -10.62 11.04 -4.37
C LYS A 110 -11.08 10.36 -5.67
N VAL A 111 -12.24 10.80 -6.19
CA VAL A 111 -12.67 10.52 -7.56
C VAL A 111 -12.08 11.64 -8.43
N VAL A 112 -11.26 11.27 -9.40
CA VAL A 112 -10.64 12.20 -10.35
C VAL A 112 -11.45 12.24 -11.63
#